data_AF-A0A8I1MQD0-F1
#
_entry.id   AF-A0A8I1MQD0-F1
#
_cell.length_a   1.000
_cell.length_b   1.000
_cell.length_c   1.000
_cell.angle_alpha   90.00
_cell.angle_beta   90.00
_cell.angle_gamma   90.00
#
_symmetry.space_group_name_H-M   'P 1'
#
loop_
_entity.id
_entity.type
_entity.pdbx_description
1 polymer ?
#
loop_
_entity_poly.entity_id
_entity_poly.type
_entity_poly.pdbx_seq_one_letter_code
_entity_poly.pdbx_strand_id
1 'polypeptide(L)'
;MKILSPRLLLLVVPFGLFAAMAFLFLGLHYTDYLYDRVHAGQTSSHVDRTLLFSFKQNQSVESTEWSETLKNKGTVETVRMYYMFFTFPIAVFFDRNGVCVGTFPVYK
;
A
#
# COMPACT_ATOMS: atom_id res chain seq x y z
N MET A 1 25.84 -15.87 24.25
CA MET A 1 24.96 -15.97 23.05
C MET A 1 25.15 -17.35 22.44
N LYS A 2 24.11 -18.19 22.40
CA LYS A 2 24.18 -19.51 21.75
C LYS A 2 24.17 -19.29 20.25
N ILE A 3 25.33 -19.46 19.62
CA ILE A 3 25.48 -19.43 18.17
C ILE A 3 24.67 -20.61 17.62
N LEU A 4 23.63 -20.30 16.85
CA LEU A 4 22.81 -21.27 16.14
C LEU A 4 23.73 -22.20 15.35
N SER A 5 23.54 -23.52 15.45
CA SER A 5 24.43 -24.47 14.79
C SER A 5 24.44 -24.25 13.27
N PRO A 6 25.60 -24.38 12.59
CA PRO A 6 25.74 -24.04 11.17
C PRO A 6 24.79 -24.86 10.26
N ARG A 7 24.39 -26.06 10.69
CA ARG A 7 23.40 -26.90 10.00
C ARG A 7 21.97 -26.33 10.08
N LEU A 8 21.63 -25.67 11.18
CA LEU A 8 20.32 -25.02 11.34
C LEU A 8 20.27 -23.73 10.51
N LEU A 9 21.38 -22.98 10.45
CA LEU A 9 21.53 -21.80 9.58
C LEU A 9 21.34 -22.15 8.09
N LEU A 10 21.92 -23.26 7.64
CA LEU A 10 21.79 -23.77 6.26
C LEU A 10 20.35 -24.13 5.87
N LEU A 11 19.46 -24.33 6.84
CA LEU A 11 18.06 -24.72 6.61
C LEU A 11 17.11 -23.53 6.80
N VAL A 12 17.38 -22.68 7.79
CA VAL A 12 16.58 -21.48 8.09
C VAL A 12 16.77 -20.40 7.03
N VAL A 13 17.99 -20.21 6.51
CA VAL A 13 18.25 -19.14 5.53
C VAL A 13 17.52 -19.37 4.20
N PRO A 14 17.58 -20.56 3.56
CA PRO A 14 16.84 -20.80 2.33
C PRO A 14 15.32 -20.77 2.54
N PHE A 15 14.84 -21.29 3.66
CA PHE A 15 13.41 -21.26 3.98
C PHE A 15 12.91 -19.83 4.22
N GLY A 16 13.69 -19.01 4.93
CA GLY A 16 13.40 -17.59 5.13
C GLY A 16 13.41 -16.80 3.82
N LEU A 17 14.37 -17.10 2.93
CA LEU A 17 14.43 -16.48 1.60
C LEU A 17 13.22 -16.87 0.74
N PHE A 18 12.83 -18.15 0.76
CA PHE A 18 11.67 -18.64 0.04
C PHE A 18 10.37 -18.03 0.58
N ALA A 19 10.22 -17.95 1.90
CA ALA A 19 9.09 -17.29 2.53
C ALA A 19 9.03 -15.81 2.12
N ALA A 20 10.15 -15.09 2.15
CA ALA A 20 10.22 -13.69 1.72
C ALA A 20 9.81 -13.51 0.25
N MET A 21 10.27 -14.38 -0.66
CA MET A 21 9.87 -14.36 -2.07
C MET A 21 8.37 -14.64 -2.23
N ALA A 22 7.82 -15.62 -1.50
CA ALA A 22 6.39 -15.93 -1.54
C ALA A 22 5.54 -14.76 -1.02
N PHE A 23 5.95 -14.11 0.07
CA PHE A 23 5.27 -12.92 0.59
C PHE A 23 5.34 -11.73 -0.36
N LEU A 24 6.48 -11.52 -1.03
CA LEU A 24 6.62 -10.49 -2.07
C LEU A 24 5.66 -10.76 -3.23
N PHE A 25 5.64 -11.99 -3.75
CA PHE A 25 4.79 -12.38 -4.87
C PHE A 25 3.30 -12.27 -4.53
N LEU A 26 2.91 -12.80 -3.36
CA LEU A 26 1.53 -12.71 -2.89
C LEU A 26 1.12 -11.26 -2.60
N GLY A 27 2.05 -10.46 -2.04
CA GLY A 27 1.85 -9.04 -1.76
C GLY A 27 1.64 -8.22 -3.04
N LEU A 28 2.40 -8.49 -4.11
CA LEU A 28 2.23 -7.86 -5.42
C LEU A 28 0.84 -8.19 -6.00
N HIS A 29 0.51 -9.47 -6.13
CA HIS A 29 -0.77 -9.88 -6.71
C HIS A 29 -1.98 -9.36 -5.93
N TYR A 30 -1.87 -9.35 -4.60
CA TYR A 30 -2.95 -8.85 -3.76
C TYR A 30 -3.07 -7.32 -3.85
N THR A 31 -1.95 -6.60 -3.97
CA THR A 31 -1.96 -5.15 -4.22
C THR A 31 -2.64 -4.82 -5.54
N ASP A 32 -2.28 -5.53 -6.62
CA ASP A 32 -2.90 -5.34 -7.94
C ASP A 32 -4.40 -5.63 -7.90
N TYR A 33 -4.80 -6.74 -7.25
CA TYR A 33 -6.21 -7.07 -7.04
C TYR A 33 -6.98 -5.98 -6.28
N LEU A 34 -6.37 -5.38 -5.26
CA LEU A 34 -7.00 -4.32 -4.48
C LEU A 34 -7.05 -2.99 -5.23
N TYR A 35 -6.02 -2.69 -6.02
CA TYR A 35 -6.02 -1.55 -6.93
C TYR A 35 -7.21 -1.62 -7.90
N ASP A 36 -7.45 -2.81 -8.46
CA ASP A 36 -8.62 -3.08 -9.33
C ASP A 36 -9.97 -3.00 -8.61
N ARG A 37 -10.02 -2.81 -7.28
CA ARG A 37 -11.28 -2.68 -6.53
C ARG A 37 -11.50 -1.29 -5.93
N VAL A 38 -10.47 -0.45 -5.88
CA VAL A 38 -10.57 0.91 -5.35
C VAL A 38 -10.66 1.88 -6.51
N HIS A 39 -11.82 2.53 -6.64
CA HIS A 39 -12.18 3.33 -7.81
C HIS A 39 -12.73 4.71 -7.40
N ALA A 40 -12.68 5.66 -8.34
CA ALA A 40 -13.27 6.97 -8.13
C ALA A 40 -14.78 6.88 -7.86
N GLY A 41 -15.30 7.74 -6.98
CA GLY A 41 -16.69 7.77 -6.54
C GLY A 41 -17.01 6.92 -5.31
N GLN A 42 -16.07 6.09 -4.85
CA GLN A 42 -16.25 5.30 -3.63
C GLN A 42 -16.02 6.15 -2.37
N THR A 43 -16.80 5.94 -1.32
CA THR A 43 -16.59 6.61 -0.03
C THR A 43 -15.33 6.11 0.66
N SER A 44 -14.70 6.96 1.46
CA SER A 44 -13.55 6.59 2.31
C SER A 44 -13.83 5.36 3.18
N SER A 45 -15.05 5.21 3.70
CA SER A 45 -15.47 4.02 4.46
C SER A 45 -15.48 2.73 3.63
N HIS A 46 -15.88 2.81 2.35
CA HIS A 46 -15.85 1.68 1.44
C HIS A 46 -14.41 1.29 1.12
N VAL A 47 -13.57 2.27 0.75
CA VAL A 47 -12.14 2.05 0.50
C VAL A 47 -11.44 1.46 1.72
N ASP A 48 -11.74 2.00 2.90
CA ASP A 48 -11.19 1.53 4.17
C ASP A 48 -11.54 0.09 4.50
N ARG A 49 -12.69 -0.39 4.03
CA ARG A 49 -13.13 -1.78 4.18
C ARG A 49 -12.50 -2.67 3.13
N THR A 50 -12.37 -2.21 1.89
CA THR A 50 -11.67 -2.93 0.81
C THR A 50 -10.20 -3.13 1.18
N LEU A 51 -9.57 -2.13 1.79
CA LEU A 51 -8.16 -2.14 2.20
C LEU A 51 -7.99 -2.47 3.70
N LEU A 52 -8.91 -3.23 4.31
CA LEU A 52 -8.94 -3.47 5.77
C LEU A 52 -7.61 -4.02 6.33
N PHE A 53 -6.92 -4.86 5.57
CA PHE A 53 -5.67 -5.49 5.99
C PHE A 53 -4.42 -4.64 5.74
N SER A 54 -4.57 -3.39 5.32
CA SER A 54 -3.45 -2.48 5.09
C SER A 54 -3.26 -1.49 6.24
N PHE A 55 -2.01 -1.10 6.46
CA PHE A 55 -1.69 -0.02 7.38
C PHE A 55 -2.00 1.33 6.73
N LYS A 56 -2.69 2.21 7.46
CA LYS A 56 -3.17 3.49 6.94
C LYS A 56 -2.29 4.63 7.44
N GLN A 57 -1.80 5.45 6.52
CA GLN A 57 -1.09 6.68 6.84
C GLN A 57 -1.71 7.85 6.08
N ASN A 58 -2.25 8.82 6.81
CA ASN A 58 -2.76 10.05 6.22
C ASN A 58 -1.58 11.00 5.93
N GLN A 59 -1.59 11.63 4.76
CA GLN A 59 -0.63 12.66 4.36
C GLN A 59 -1.39 13.88 3.83
N SER A 60 -0.89 15.08 4.14
CA SER A 60 -1.49 16.30 3.56
C SER A 60 -1.02 16.46 2.12
N VAL A 61 -1.89 16.98 1.27
CA VAL A 61 -1.59 17.24 -0.16
C VAL A 61 -0.44 18.26 -0.30
N GLU A 62 -0.37 19.24 0.60
CA GLU A 62 0.67 20.28 0.61
C GLU A 62 2.06 19.75 0.95
N SER A 63 2.17 18.63 1.67
CA SER A 63 3.44 18.07 2.14
C SER A 63 3.98 16.94 1.27
N THR A 64 3.39 16.66 0.11
CA THR A 64 3.71 15.50 -0.71
C THR A 64 4.25 15.86 -2.10
N GLU A 65 5.17 15.03 -2.62
CA GLU A 65 5.68 15.10 -4.01
C GLU A 65 4.54 15.00 -5.05
N TRP A 66 3.36 14.53 -4.62
CA TRP A 66 2.17 14.38 -5.45
C TRP A 66 1.42 15.69 -5.70
N SER A 67 1.80 16.80 -5.06
CA SER A 67 1.11 18.10 -5.19
C SER A 67 1.00 18.59 -6.65
N GLU A 68 2.01 18.34 -7.48
CA GLU A 68 1.97 18.69 -8.91
C GLU A 68 1.07 17.76 -9.73
N THR A 69 1.10 16.46 -9.45
CA THR A 69 0.23 15.46 -10.08
C THR A 69 -1.25 15.66 -9.70
N LEU A 70 -1.51 16.20 -8.51
CA LEU A 70 -2.83 16.44 -7.97
C LEU A 70 -3.45 17.77 -8.41
N LYS A 71 -2.64 18.78 -8.75
CA LYS A 71 -3.11 20.07 -9.30
C LYS A 71 -4.02 19.92 -10.53
N ASN A 72 -3.83 18.85 -11.31
CA ASN A 72 -4.60 18.59 -12.53
C ASN A 72 -5.81 17.66 -12.34
N LYS A 73 -5.99 17.03 -11.16
CA LYS A 73 -7.01 15.98 -10.92
C LYS A 73 -8.23 16.45 -10.11
N GLY A 74 -8.45 17.75 -9.98
CA GLY A 74 -9.58 18.34 -9.24
C GLY A 74 -9.27 18.59 -7.76
N THR A 75 -10.29 18.94 -6.97
CA THR A 75 -10.18 19.27 -5.54
C THR A 75 -9.87 18.03 -4.68
N VAL A 76 -8.60 17.62 -4.67
CA VAL A 76 -8.07 16.65 -3.71
C VAL A 76 -7.67 17.40 -2.44
N GLU A 77 -8.20 17.00 -1.28
CA GLU A 77 -7.85 17.58 0.02
C GLU A 77 -6.96 16.66 0.85
N THR A 78 -7.16 15.34 0.75
CA THR A 78 -6.44 14.36 1.56
C THR A 78 -5.86 13.26 0.69
N VAL A 79 -4.61 12.90 0.96
CA VAL A 79 -3.99 11.69 0.42
C VAL A 79 -3.86 10.68 1.54
N ARG A 80 -4.30 9.44 1.30
CA ARG A 80 -4.11 8.35 2.23
C ARG A 80 -3.29 7.25 1.57
N MET A 81 -2.19 6.92 2.22
CA MET A 81 -1.33 5.82 1.82
C MET A 81 -1.79 4.56 2.56
N TYR A 82 -2.05 3.51 1.78
CA TYR A 82 -2.41 2.19 2.30
C TYR A 82 -1.27 1.23 2.01
N TYR A 83 -0.59 0.78 3.06
CA TYR A 83 0.56 -0.11 2.96
C TYR A 83 0.12 -1.55 3.15
N MET A 84 0.21 -2.36 2.09
CA MET A 84 0.12 -3.81 2.16
C MET A 84 1.51 -4.38 2.44
N PHE A 85 1.66 -5.10 3.56
CA PHE A 85 2.91 -5.78 3.94
C PHE A 85 4.18 -4.91 3.86
N PHE A 86 4.06 -3.61 4.17
CA PHE A 86 5.14 -2.60 4.18
C PHE A 86 5.88 -2.37 2.84
N THR A 87 5.49 -3.05 1.76
CA THR A 87 6.30 -3.13 0.53
C THR A 87 5.63 -2.48 -0.66
N PHE A 88 4.30 -2.47 -0.73
CA PHE A 88 3.55 -1.94 -1.87
C PHE A 88 2.46 -0.98 -1.41
N PRO A 89 2.75 0.33 -1.36
CA PRO A 89 1.76 1.34 -1.01
C PRO A 89 0.82 1.63 -2.18
N ILE A 90 -0.47 1.72 -1.87
CA ILE A 90 -1.48 2.33 -2.74
C ILE A 90 -1.78 3.73 -2.21
N ALA A 91 -1.56 4.75 -3.03
CA ALA A 91 -2.02 6.10 -2.73
C ALA A 91 -3.48 6.23 -3.16
N VAL A 92 -4.34 6.67 -2.25
CA VAL A 92 -5.74 6.98 -2.54
C VAL A 92 -5.99 8.45 -2.23
N PHE A 93 -6.59 9.13 -3.20
CA PHE A 93 -6.88 10.55 -3.14
C PHE A 93 -8.35 10.76 -2.77
N PHE A 94 -8.60 11.60 -1.78
CA PHE A 94 -9.94 11.93 -1.31
C PHE A 94 -10.24 13.42 -1.49
N ASP A 95 -11.48 13.70 -1.90
CA ASP A 95 -12.04 15.05 -1.91
C ASP A 95 -12.45 15.50 -0.49
N ARG A 96 -12.98 16.72 -0.39
CA ARG A 96 -13.50 17.31 0.85
C ARG A 96 -14.63 16.51 1.50
N ASN A 97 -15.38 15.77 0.71
CA ASN A 97 -16.50 14.95 1.17
C ASN A 97 -16.05 13.54 1.59
N GLY A 98 -14.75 13.24 1.50
CA GLY A 98 -14.20 11.93 1.77
C GLY A 98 -14.53 10.89 0.69
N VAL A 99 -14.77 11.33 -0.54
CA VAL A 99 -14.99 10.49 -1.73
C VAL A 99 -13.66 10.30 -2.46
N CYS A 100 -13.36 9.07 -2.82
CA CYS A 100 -12.20 8.71 -3.60
C CYS A 100 -12.30 9.36 -4.98
N VAL A 101 -11.31 10.17 -5.34
CA VAL A 101 -11.19 10.83 -6.66
C VAL A 101 -10.22 10.08 -7.57
N GLY A 102 -9.38 9.22 -6.99
CA GLY A 102 -8.54 8.31 -7.75
C GLY A 102 -7.56 7.56 -6.88
N THR A 103 -6.87 6.62 -7.51
CA THR A 103 -5.81 5.81 -6.91
C THR A 103 -4.55 5.89 -7.75
N PHE A 104 -3.41 5.67 -7.12
CA PHE A 104 -2.13 5.54 -7.80
C PHE A 104 -1.28 4.49 -7.08
N PRO A 105 -0.80 3.47 -7.78
CA PRO A 105 0.10 2.51 -7.17
C PRO A 105 1.50 3.13 -7.09
N VAL A 106 2.12 3.08 -5.91
CA VAL A 106 3.44 3.68 -5.68
C VAL A 106 4.49 2.58 -5.77
N TYR A 107 4.84 2.20 -6.99
CA TYR A 107 6.02 1.37 -7.26
C TYR A 107 7.23 2.30 -7.38
N LYS A 108 8.26 2.10 -6.55
CA LYS A 108 9.57 2.77 -6.72
C LYS A 108 10.46 1.96 -7.64
#